data_AF-A0A7C6F2Q5-F1
#
_entry.id   AF-A0A7C6F2Q5-F1
#
_cell.length_a   1.000
_cell.length_b   1.000
_cell.length_c   1.000
_cell.angle_alpha   90.00
_cell.angle_beta   90.00
_cell.angle_gamma   90.00
#
_symmetry.space_group_name_H-M   'P 1'
#
loop_
_entity.id
_entity.type
_entity.pdbx_description
1 polymer ?
#
loop_
_entity_poly.entity_id
_entity_poly.type
_entity_poly.pdbx_seq_one_letter_code
_entity_poly.pdbx_strand_id
1 'polypeptide(L)'
;MPVAPEALKPWVRAESLSRCSLYWAGVSSTPLRQAEQEWFLEFLLAFIGACKEQGWMPCFFLDVETIERFCQDRFLAESIEVRAFPAYGRTPWGPLPQPIPVEETDAIRKQEKPFLLSNYLKGYVQWFRRFQPDKILPSYFGFGGATVLFVSPDPATAPPLPDFSPGVKKSPLLRDAFAAGDPVEEMRTLLLLKHKSFARLKQAFSKGAEDHTGLKSMPLLIPRLRSQDFFTLEQDALDALFEASPVYLAESPEDRGILIAAIRPIDEVLAALVSATNATLARKKQERKAQ
;
A
#
# COMPACT_ATOMS: atom_id res chain seq x y z
N MET A 1 -24.49 10.48 17.00
CA MET A 1 -25.71 10.25 16.20
C MET A 1 -25.26 9.54 14.92
N PRO A 2 -26.06 8.64 14.32
CA PRO A 2 -25.66 8.00 13.07
C PRO A 2 -25.46 9.06 11.97
N VAL A 3 -24.32 8.99 11.27
CA VAL A 3 -24.02 9.87 10.13
C VAL A 3 -24.97 9.54 8.99
N ALA A 4 -25.58 10.56 8.38
CA ALA A 4 -26.47 10.35 7.24
C ALA A 4 -25.69 9.75 6.05
N PRO A 5 -26.20 8.72 5.34
CA PRO A 5 -25.49 8.09 4.22
C PRO A 5 -25.06 9.08 3.12
N GLU A 6 -25.85 10.13 2.89
CA GLU A 6 -25.52 11.20 1.95
C GLU A 6 -24.23 11.96 2.30
N ALA A 7 -23.90 12.09 3.58
CA ALA A 7 -22.69 12.76 4.05
C ALA A 7 -21.42 11.92 3.80
N LEU A 8 -21.56 10.61 3.57
CA LEU A 8 -20.45 9.70 3.28
C LEU A 8 -20.11 9.62 1.79
N LYS A 9 -21.00 10.06 0.89
CA LYS A 9 -20.79 9.92 -0.55
C LYS A 9 -19.46 10.53 -1.00
N PRO A 10 -18.64 9.81 -1.79
CA PRO A 10 -18.99 8.62 -2.57
C PRO A 10 -18.85 7.28 -1.83
N TRP A 11 -18.48 7.28 -0.55
CA TRP A 11 -18.32 6.05 0.23
C TRP A 11 -19.67 5.45 0.61
N VAL A 12 -19.80 4.14 0.39
CA VAL A 12 -20.91 3.31 0.82
C VAL A 12 -20.40 2.33 1.86
N ARG A 13 -21.02 2.32 3.04
CA ARG A 13 -20.70 1.38 4.12
C ARG A 13 -21.40 0.04 3.91
N ALA A 14 -20.69 -1.06 4.13
CA ALA A 14 -21.27 -2.39 4.18
C ALA A 14 -21.97 -2.62 5.53
N GLU A 15 -23.26 -2.30 5.63
CA GLU A 15 -24.04 -2.37 6.88
C GLU A 15 -24.19 -3.80 7.44
N SER A 16 -24.18 -4.81 6.56
CA SER A 16 -24.31 -6.22 6.94
C SER A 16 -23.02 -6.83 7.53
N LEU A 17 -21.89 -6.11 7.48
CA LEU A 17 -20.61 -6.58 8.00
C LEU A 17 -20.43 -6.08 9.44
N SER A 18 -20.43 -7.00 10.40
CA SER A 18 -20.30 -6.69 11.83
C SER A 18 -18.89 -6.82 12.40
N ARG A 19 -18.01 -7.56 11.72
CA ARG A 19 -16.67 -7.92 12.20
C ARG A 19 -15.64 -6.80 12.04
N CYS A 20 -15.90 -5.87 11.13
CA CYS A 20 -15.16 -4.64 10.91
C CYS A 20 -16.05 -3.66 10.14
N SER A 21 -15.60 -2.42 9.93
CA SER A 21 -16.29 -1.46 9.08
C SER A 21 -15.64 -1.41 7.70
N LEU A 22 -16.40 -1.74 6.66
CA LEU A 22 -15.95 -1.69 5.26
C LEU A 22 -16.69 -0.59 4.52
N TYR A 23 -15.93 0.23 3.80
CA TYR A 23 -16.40 1.32 2.97
C TYR A 23 -15.88 1.12 1.56
N TRP A 24 -16.77 1.29 0.58
CA TRP A 24 -16.46 1.18 -0.84
C TRP A 24 -16.84 2.47 -1.54
N ALA A 25 -15.92 3.00 -2.35
CA ALA A 25 -16.21 4.07 -3.29
C ALA A 25 -16.06 3.53 -4.71
N GLY A 26 -17.17 3.43 -5.44
CA GLY A 26 -17.19 2.98 -6.83
C GLY A 26 -16.50 3.99 -7.75
N VAL A 27 -15.81 3.48 -8.77
CA VAL A 27 -15.13 4.28 -9.78
C VAL A 27 -15.55 3.86 -11.19
N SER A 28 -15.47 4.78 -12.13
CA SER A 28 -15.97 4.59 -13.49
C SER A 28 -15.07 3.72 -14.37
N SER A 29 -13.76 3.70 -14.09
CA SER A 29 -12.77 2.88 -14.78
C SER A 29 -11.50 2.69 -13.95
N THR A 30 -10.69 1.70 -14.34
CA THR A 30 -9.29 1.56 -13.93
C THR A 30 -8.44 1.48 -15.20
N PRO A 31 -7.51 2.42 -15.45
CA PRO A 31 -7.15 3.56 -14.61
C PRO A 31 -8.29 4.56 -14.35
N LEU A 32 -8.20 5.30 -13.23
CA LEU A 32 -9.18 6.31 -12.83
C LEU A 32 -9.25 7.43 -13.87
N ARG A 33 -10.45 7.96 -14.08
CA ARG A 33 -10.60 9.19 -14.88
C ARG A 33 -10.02 10.38 -14.12
N GLN A 34 -9.54 11.38 -14.85
CA GLN A 34 -8.89 12.55 -14.27
C GLN A 34 -9.70 13.22 -13.14
N ALA A 35 -11.01 13.38 -13.31
CA ALA A 35 -11.86 13.99 -12.28
C ALA A 35 -11.99 13.12 -11.01
N GLU A 36 -12.07 11.80 -11.17
CA GLU A 36 -12.08 10.86 -10.04
C GLU A 36 -10.72 10.87 -9.35
N GLN A 37 -9.64 10.84 -10.13
CA GLN A 37 -8.28 10.90 -9.61
C GLN A 37 -8.02 12.20 -8.84
N GLU A 38 -8.41 13.37 -9.36
CA GLU A 38 -8.26 14.65 -8.66
C GLU A 38 -9.01 14.65 -7.32
N TRP A 39 -10.23 14.09 -7.29
CA TRP A 39 -11.01 13.97 -6.06
C TRP A 39 -10.35 13.02 -5.05
N PHE A 40 -9.99 11.81 -5.48
CA PHE A 40 -9.38 10.82 -4.59
C PHE A 40 -8.01 11.26 -4.09
N LEU A 41 -7.17 11.90 -4.90
CA LEU A 41 -5.89 12.41 -4.44
C LEU A 41 -6.07 13.42 -3.31
N GLU A 42 -6.98 14.38 -3.46
CA GLU A 42 -7.27 15.37 -2.42
C GLU A 42 -7.81 14.71 -1.14
N PHE A 43 -8.75 13.76 -1.29
CA PHE A 43 -9.29 12.99 -0.17
C PHE A 43 -8.21 12.16 0.55
N LEU A 44 -7.38 11.43 -0.19
CA LEU A 44 -6.38 10.51 0.36
C LEU A 44 -5.28 11.25 1.10
N LEU A 45 -4.85 12.41 0.61
CA LEU A 45 -3.89 13.24 1.34
C LEU A 45 -4.43 13.66 2.69
N ALA A 46 -5.70 14.10 2.75
CA ALA A 46 -6.36 14.46 3.99
C ALA A 46 -6.58 13.24 4.91
N PHE A 47 -6.99 12.10 4.35
CA PHE A 47 -7.20 10.85 5.08
C PHE A 47 -5.91 10.30 5.69
N ILE A 48 -4.82 10.31 4.93
CA ILE A 48 -3.50 9.92 5.43
C ILE A 48 -3.04 10.89 6.53
N GLY A 49 -3.30 12.19 6.38
CA GLY A 49 -3.07 13.18 7.43
C GLY A 49 -3.78 12.83 8.73
N ALA A 50 -5.09 12.57 8.66
CA ALA A 50 -5.89 12.16 9.82
C ALA A 50 -5.39 10.86 10.46
N CYS A 51 -4.95 9.87 9.67
CA CYS A 51 -4.37 8.64 10.20
C CYS A 51 -3.01 8.88 10.88
N LYS A 52 -2.18 9.78 10.35
CA LYS A 52 -0.91 10.17 10.98
C LYS A 52 -1.12 10.89 12.31
N GLU A 53 -2.18 11.67 12.46
CA GLU A 53 -2.55 12.30 13.73
C GLU A 53 -2.91 11.27 14.82
N GLN A 54 -3.38 10.08 14.43
CA GLN A 54 -3.54 8.93 15.34
C GLN A 54 -2.22 8.20 15.66
N GLY A 55 -1.10 8.69 15.14
CA GLY A 55 0.21 8.06 15.27
C GLY A 55 0.44 6.89 14.32
N TRP A 56 -0.46 6.62 13.36
CA TRP A 56 -0.30 5.52 12.42
C TRP A 56 0.59 5.90 11.25
N MET A 57 1.52 5.02 10.91
CA MET A 57 2.46 5.19 9.83
C MET A 57 1.93 4.55 8.54
N PRO A 58 1.69 5.33 7.46
CA PRO A 58 1.27 4.76 6.19
C PRO A 58 2.43 4.04 5.49
N CYS A 59 2.21 2.78 5.15
CA CYS A 59 3.10 1.94 4.35
C CYS A 59 2.43 1.70 2.99
N PHE A 60 3.00 2.28 1.94
CA PHE A 60 2.46 2.21 0.58
C PHE A 60 3.11 1.09 -0.23
N PHE A 61 2.27 0.23 -0.81
CA PHE A 61 2.67 -0.89 -1.65
C PHE A 61 2.04 -0.75 -3.03
N LEU A 62 2.80 -1.07 -4.07
CA LEU A 62 2.35 -1.03 -5.45
C LEU A 62 2.64 -2.35 -6.17
N ASP A 63 1.62 -2.89 -6.82
CA ASP A 63 1.72 -4.12 -7.60
C ASP A 63 2.67 -3.96 -8.81
N VAL A 64 3.52 -4.98 -9.04
CA VAL A 64 4.54 -4.91 -10.10
C VAL A 64 3.94 -5.03 -11.49
N GLU A 65 2.83 -5.75 -11.69
CA GLU A 65 2.12 -5.76 -12.98
C GLU A 65 1.58 -4.36 -13.29
N THR A 66 1.12 -3.64 -12.26
CA THR A 66 0.68 -2.24 -12.41
C THR A 66 1.83 -1.32 -12.78
N ILE A 67 3.01 -1.50 -12.15
CA ILE A 67 4.21 -0.73 -12.49
C ILE A 67 4.60 -0.96 -13.96
N GLU A 68 4.76 -2.22 -14.36
CA GLU A 68 5.18 -2.59 -15.70
C GLU A 68 4.25 -2.02 -16.76
N ARG A 69 2.93 -2.08 -16.51
CA ARG A 69 1.93 -1.65 -17.46
C ARG A 69 1.79 -0.15 -17.62
N PHE A 70 1.90 0.63 -16.54
CA PHE A 70 1.45 2.03 -16.53
C PHE A 70 2.52 3.05 -16.19
N CYS A 71 3.55 2.68 -15.41
CA CYS A 71 4.48 3.66 -14.86
C CYS A 71 5.91 3.15 -14.74
N GLN A 72 6.34 2.21 -15.60
CA GLN A 72 7.65 1.57 -15.53
C GLN A 72 8.80 2.57 -15.59
N ASP A 73 8.83 3.45 -16.60
CA ASP A 73 9.92 4.41 -16.79
C ASP A 73 10.06 5.36 -15.59
N ARG A 74 8.92 5.85 -15.09
CA ARG A 74 8.89 6.70 -13.89
C ARG A 74 9.38 5.95 -12.67
N PHE A 75 8.90 4.72 -12.47
CA PHE A 75 9.35 3.89 -11.36
C PHE A 75 10.85 3.62 -11.42
N LEU A 76 11.40 3.32 -12.60
CA LEU A 76 12.85 3.11 -12.75
C LEU A 76 13.64 4.37 -12.37
N ALA A 77 13.18 5.55 -12.78
CA ALA A 77 13.81 6.83 -12.45
C ALA A 77 13.73 7.16 -10.95
N GLU A 78 12.63 6.82 -10.28
CA GLU A 78 12.34 7.22 -8.90
C GLU A 78 12.63 6.12 -7.85
N SER A 79 12.77 4.86 -8.26
CA SER A 79 12.86 3.68 -7.38
C SER A 79 13.94 3.80 -6.31
N ILE A 80 15.08 4.41 -6.65
CA ILE A 80 16.20 4.67 -5.75
C ILE A 80 15.80 5.73 -4.70
N GLU A 81 15.13 6.81 -5.11
CA GLU A 81 14.70 7.89 -4.22
C GLU A 81 13.63 7.41 -3.23
N VAL A 82 12.66 6.64 -3.73
CA VAL A 82 11.56 6.06 -2.91
C VAL A 82 12.01 4.85 -2.10
N ARG A 83 13.26 4.40 -2.31
CA ARG A 83 13.87 3.25 -1.64
C ARG A 83 13.00 2.00 -1.78
N ALA A 84 12.54 1.72 -3.00
CA ALA A 84 11.65 0.62 -3.29
C ALA A 84 12.24 -0.71 -2.78
N PHE A 85 11.41 -1.48 -2.08
CA PHE A 85 11.80 -2.76 -1.48
C PHE A 85 10.82 -3.85 -1.93
N PRO A 86 11.31 -5.00 -2.43
CA PRO A 86 10.43 -6.07 -2.88
C PRO A 86 9.67 -6.72 -1.73
N ALA A 87 8.40 -7.01 -1.95
CA ALA A 87 7.55 -7.78 -1.06
C ALA A 87 6.63 -8.69 -1.88
N TYR A 88 5.90 -9.57 -1.19
CA TYR A 88 4.81 -10.31 -1.83
C TYR A 88 3.47 -9.66 -1.56
N GLY A 89 2.64 -9.59 -2.60
CA GLY A 89 1.21 -9.32 -2.51
C GLY A 89 0.44 -10.60 -2.76
N ARG A 90 -0.62 -10.86 -2.00
CA ARG A 90 -1.38 -12.10 -2.14
C ARG A 90 -2.87 -11.86 -1.93
N THR A 91 -3.68 -12.25 -2.90
CA THR A 91 -5.13 -12.42 -2.70
C THR A 91 -5.36 -13.59 -1.76
N PRO A 92 -6.42 -13.61 -0.93
CA PRO A 92 -6.62 -14.66 0.06
C PRO A 92 -6.44 -16.05 -0.54
N TRP A 93 -5.46 -16.77 0.00
CA TRP A 93 -5.16 -18.17 -0.33
C TRP A 93 -4.74 -18.41 -1.80
N GLY A 94 -4.53 -17.35 -2.58
CA GLY A 94 -4.04 -17.42 -3.96
C GLY A 94 -2.60 -17.96 -4.04
N PRO A 95 -2.09 -18.28 -5.24
CA PRO A 95 -0.70 -18.72 -5.39
C PRO A 95 0.28 -17.58 -5.06
N LEU A 96 1.43 -17.94 -4.47
CA LEU A 96 2.59 -17.04 -4.39
C LEU A 96 3.37 -17.08 -5.71
N PRO A 97 4.20 -16.05 -6.00
CA PRO A 97 5.06 -16.07 -7.18
C PRO A 97 5.96 -17.31 -7.20
N GLN A 98 5.91 -18.07 -8.28
CA GLN A 98 6.69 -19.30 -8.47
C GLN A 98 7.91 -19.05 -9.35
N PRO A 99 9.02 -19.77 -9.14
CA PRO A 99 10.08 -19.83 -10.14
C PRO A 99 9.55 -20.41 -11.46
N ILE A 100 10.11 -19.96 -12.58
CA ILE A 100 9.77 -20.50 -13.90
C ILE A 100 10.22 -21.97 -13.95
N PRO A 101 9.33 -22.92 -14.29
CA PRO A 101 9.71 -24.32 -14.48
C PRO A 101 10.83 -24.47 -15.51
N VAL A 102 11.69 -25.47 -15.34
CA VAL A 102 12.84 -25.70 -16.25
C VAL A 102 12.34 -25.99 -17.66
N GLU A 103 11.26 -26.77 -17.77
CA GLU A 103 10.64 -27.15 -19.04
C GLU A 103 10.10 -25.92 -19.78
N GLU A 104 9.50 -24.98 -19.05
CA GLU A 104 9.02 -23.72 -19.60
C GLU A 104 10.17 -22.81 -20.02
N THR A 105 11.22 -22.74 -19.21
CA THR A 105 12.46 -22.01 -19.53
C THR A 105 13.10 -22.55 -20.81
N ASP A 106 13.14 -23.87 -20.98
CA ASP A 106 13.65 -24.53 -22.17
C ASP A 106 12.78 -24.29 -23.41
N ALA A 107 11.45 -24.35 -23.27
CA ALA A 107 10.53 -24.03 -24.36
C ALA A 107 10.67 -22.57 -24.82
N ILE A 108 10.83 -21.62 -23.88
CA ILE A 108 11.11 -20.22 -24.18
C ILE A 108 12.45 -20.08 -24.91
N ARG A 109 13.50 -20.73 -24.41
CA ARG A 109 14.85 -20.69 -25.01
C ARG A 109 14.86 -21.26 -26.43
N LYS A 110 14.07 -22.31 -26.69
CA LYS A 110 13.89 -22.91 -28.01
C LYS A 110 12.91 -22.16 -28.92
N GLN A 111 12.32 -21.05 -28.44
CA GLN A 111 11.31 -20.25 -29.14
C GLN A 111 10.02 -21.03 -29.45
N GLU A 112 9.77 -22.14 -28.73
CA GLU A 112 8.54 -22.92 -28.81
C GLU A 112 7.39 -22.26 -28.04
N LYS A 113 7.72 -21.35 -27.11
CA LYS A 113 6.77 -20.55 -26.33
C LYS A 113 7.24 -19.08 -26.25
N PRO A 114 6.37 -18.08 -26.46
CA PRO A 114 6.74 -16.69 -26.27
C PRO A 114 6.97 -16.38 -24.78
N PHE A 115 8.00 -15.59 -24.49
CA PHE A 115 8.19 -15.01 -23.16
C PHE A 115 7.25 -13.81 -22.98
N LEU A 116 6.39 -13.89 -21.96
CA LEU A 116 5.52 -12.79 -21.55
C LEU A 116 5.81 -12.48 -20.08
N LEU A 117 6.45 -11.34 -19.82
CA LEU A 117 6.92 -10.96 -18.48
C LEU A 117 5.77 -10.92 -17.46
N SER A 118 4.61 -10.40 -17.85
CA SER A 118 3.41 -10.28 -17.01
C SER A 118 3.01 -11.59 -16.32
N ASN A 119 3.20 -12.74 -16.99
CA ASN A 119 2.89 -14.06 -16.42
C ASN A 119 3.71 -14.38 -15.16
N TYR A 120 4.83 -13.70 -14.95
CA TYR A 120 5.78 -13.94 -13.86
C TYR A 120 5.82 -12.81 -12.83
N LEU A 121 5.10 -11.71 -13.07
CA LEU A 121 5.06 -10.56 -12.16
C LEU A 121 3.97 -10.68 -11.09
N LYS A 122 2.98 -11.56 -11.32
CA LYS A 122 1.83 -11.73 -10.44
C LYS A 122 2.24 -12.07 -9.01
N GLY A 123 1.78 -11.26 -8.06
CA GLY A 123 2.04 -11.42 -6.63
C GLY A 123 3.34 -10.77 -6.14
N TYR A 124 4.11 -10.12 -7.01
CA TYR A 124 5.18 -9.22 -6.59
C TYR A 124 4.64 -7.81 -6.36
N VAL A 125 5.06 -7.19 -5.26
CA VAL A 125 4.74 -5.79 -4.94
C VAL A 125 6.01 -5.04 -4.53
N GLN A 126 6.03 -3.73 -4.77
CA GLN A 126 7.07 -2.83 -4.33
C GLN A 126 6.57 -2.02 -3.14
N TRP A 127 7.30 -2.10 -2.02
CA TRP A 127 7.08 -1.26 -0.85
C TRP A 127 7.88 0.04 -0.99
N PHE A 128 7.19 1.17 -0.96
CA PHE A 128 7.81 2.49 -1.04
C PHE A 128 8.19 2.92 0.38
N ARG A 129 9.41 2.55 0.79
CA ARG A 129 9.89 2.80 2.16
C ARG A 129 9.95 4.28 2.51
N ARG A 130 10.25 5.13 1.51
CA ARG A 130 10.20 6.59 1.65
C ARG A 130 8.91 7.13 1.04
N PHE A 131 7.79 6.85 1.70
CA PHE A 131 6.48 7.29 1.22
C PHE A 131 6.19 8.75 1.59
N GLN A 132 6.25 9.64 0.60
CA GLN A 132 5.79 11.03 0.67
C GLN A 132 4.45 11.14 -0.10
N PRO A 133 3.29 11.14 0.59
CA PRO A 133 1.98 10.98 -0.05
C PRO A 133 1.71 12.00 -1.17
N ASP A 134 2.12 13.25 -0.96
CA ASP A 134 1.98 14.38 -1.87
C ASP A 134 2.77 14.23 -3.18
N LYS A 135 3.84 13.45 -3.18
CA LYS A 135 4.65 13.17 -4.38
C LYS A 135 4.33 11.83 -5.02
N ILE A 136 4.07 10.82 -4.19
CA ILE A 136 3.89 9.43 -4.64
C ILE A 136 2.48 9.19 -5.16
N LEU A 137 1.44 9.62 -4.44
CA LEU A 137 0.07 9.31 -4.85
C LEU A 137 -0.27 9.86 -6.24
N PRO A 138 0.09 11.11 -6.62
CA PRO A 138 -0.20 11.62 -7.97
C PRO A 138 0.45 10.79 -9.09
N SER A 139 1.54 10.09 -8.80
CA SER A 139 2.31 9.31 -9.78
C SER A 139 1.88 7.86 -9.90
N TYR A 140 1.32 7.28 -8.84
CA TYR A 140 1.15 5.83 -8.72
C TYR A 140 -0.25 5.39 -8.29
N PHE A 141 -1.08 6.30 -7.76
CA PHE A 141 -2.45 6.00 -7.38
C PHE A 141 -3.41 6.20 -8.56
N GLY A 142 -4.38 5.30 -8.69
CA GLY A 142 -5.41 5.33 -9.72
C GLY A 142 -5.24 4.26 -10.78
N PHE A 143 -4.22 3.41 -10.68
CA PHE A 143 -3.93 2.36 -11.66
C PHE A 143 -4.42 0.96 -11.24
N GLY A 144 -4.99 0.81 -10.04
CA GLY A 144 -5.52 -0.48 -9.55
C GLY A 144 -4.54 -1.32 -8.75
N GLY A 145 -3.33 -0.82 -8.54
CA GLY A 145 -2.22 -1.55 -7.94
C GLY A 145 -1.88 -1.12 -6.53
N ALA A 146 -2.48 -0.05 -6.00
CA ALA A 146 -2.06 0.52 -4.72
C ALA A 146 -2.73 -0.17 -3.52
N THR A 147 -1.93 -0.39 -2.48
CA THR A 147 -2.39 -0.81 -1.15
C THR A 147 -1.67 0.01 -0.10
N VAL A 148 -2.38 0.51 0.90
CA VAL A 148 -1.82 1.26 2.03
C VAL A 148 -2.22 0.59 3.33
N LEU A 149 -1.21 0.20 4.10
CA LEU A 149 -1.37 -0.22 5.49
C LEU A 149 -1.05 0.96 6.41
N PHE A 150 -1.87 1.22 7.41
CA PHE A 150 -1.67 2.23 8.44
C PHE A 150 -1.15 1.56 9.70
N VAL A 151 0.17 1.39 9.79
CA VAL A 151 0.80 0.57 10.83
C VAL A 151 0.89 1.34 12.13
N SER A 152 0.48 0.71 13.23
CA SER A 152 0.60 1.30 14.57
C SER A 152 2.07 1.44 14.99
N PRO A 153 2.42 2.38 15.88
CA PRO A 153 3.79 2.45 16.42
C PRO A 153 4.18 1.16 17.16
N ASP A 154 5.39 0.68 16.94
CA ASP A 154 6.00 -0.40 17.73
C ASP A 154 7.28 0.12 18.39
N PRO A 155 7.34 0.20 19.73
CA PRO A 155 8.54 0.63 20.46
C PRO A 155 9.80 -0.15 20.09
N ALA A 156 9.69 -1.42 19.71
CA ALA A 156 10.82 -2.24 19.28
C ALA A 156 11.44 -1.76 17.95
N THR A 157 10.70 -0.97 17.19
CA THR A 157 11.12 -0.39 15.90
C THR A 157 11.62 1.05 16.01
N ALA A 158 11.53 1.65 17.21
CA ALA A 158 11.98 3.00 17.51
C ALA A 158 13.05 3.08 18.64
N PRO A 159 14.08 2.20 18.68
CA PRO A 159 15.20 2.38 19.60
C PRO A 159 15.90 3.73 19.34
N PRO A 160 16.56 4.32 20.34
CA PRO A 160 17.38 5.51 20.14
C PRO A 160 18.43 5.22 19.07
N LEU A 161 18.35 5.95 17.97
CA LEU A 161 19.26 5.77 16.85
C LEU A 161 20.60 6.44 17.16
N PRO A 162 21.71 5.89 16.63
CA PRO A 162 23.01 6.50 16.84
C PRO A 162 23.04 7.91 16.24
N ASP A 163 23.36 8.89 17.08
CA ASP A 163 23.66 10.25 16.62
C ASP A 163 25.12 10.32 16.20
N PHE A 164 25.37 10.22 14.90
CA PHE A 164 26.71 10.31 14.36
C PHE A 164 27.22 11.75 14.42
N SER A 165 28.31 11.97 15.15
CA SER A 165 28.94 13.28 15.25
C SER A 165 29.36 13.80 13.86
N PRO A 166 29.46 15.14 13.66
CA PRO A 166 29.89 15.71 12.37
C PRO A 166 31.24 15.18 11.87
N GLY A 167 32.16 14.82 12.78
CA GLY A 167 33.45 14.21 12.45
C GLY A 167 33.32 12.80 11.87
N VAL A 168 32.37 12.00 12.37
CA VAL A 168 32.07 10.66 11.85
C VAL A 168 31.44 10.75 10.47
N LYS A 169 30.48 11.67 10.27
CA LYS A 169 29.84 11.89 8.96
C LYS A 169 30.83 12.36 7.88
N LYS A 170 31.89 13.08 8.29
CA LYS A 170 32.97 13.57 7.41
C LYS A 170 34.17 12.62 7.31
N SER A 171 34.13 11.47 8.00
CA SER A 171 35.23 10.51 7.99
C SER A 171 35.44 9.95 6.58
N PRO A 172 36.68 9.93 6.05
CA PRO A 172 36.98 9.34 4.75
C PRO A 172 36.53 7.88 4.61
N LEU A 173 36.44 7.13 5.71
CA LEU A 173 36.03 5.71 5.75
C LEU A 173 34.51 5.52 5.62
N LEU A 174 33.71 6.54 5.96
CA LEU A 174 32.25 6.47 5.96
C LEU A 174 31.61 7.44 4.96
N ARG A 175 32.42 8.31 4.34
CA ARG A 175 31.96 9.31 3.38
C ARG A 175 31.10 8.70 2.28
N ASP A 176 31.52 7.56 1.73
CA ASP A 176 30.79 6.91 0.63
C ASP A 176 29.48 6.29 1.12
N ALA A 177 29.44 5.77 2.35
CA ALA A 177 28.21 5.26 2.98
C ALA A 177 27.19 6.39 3.22
N PHE A 178 27.64 7.55 3.72
CA PHE A 178 26.79 8.73 3.91
C PHE A 178 26.44 9.45 2.58
N ALA A 179 27.25 9.29 1.53
CA ALA A 179 26.94 9.78 0.19
C ALA A 179 25.88 8.91 -0.51
N ALA A 180 25.87 7.60 -0.25
CA ALA A 180 24.88 6.66 -0.78
C ALA A 180 23.49 6.77 -0.09
N GLY A 181 23.42 7.40 1.08
CA GLY A 181 22.18 7.60 1.83
C GLY A 181 22.44 7.95 3.30
N ASP A 182 21.37 8.19 4.05
CA ASP A 182 21.47 8.33 5.50
C ASP A 182 21.42 6.94 6.16
N PRO A 183 22.53 6.45 6.78
CA PRO A 183 22.55 5.16 7.46
C PRO A 183 21.52 5.07 8.59
N VAL A 184 21.15 6.19 9.21
CA VAL A 184 20.12 6.23 10.27
C VAL A 184 18.74 5.90 9.71
N GLU A 185 18.42 6.41 8.52
CA GLU A 185 17.17 6.09 7.82
C GLU A 185 17.13 4.63 7.34
N GLU A 186 18.27 4.10 6.89
CA GLU A 186 18.36 2.68 6.54
C GLU A 186 18.19 1.78 7.78
N MET A 187 18.74 2.17 8.93
CA MET A 187 18.49 1.49 10.20
C MET A 187 17.01 1.55 10.60
N ARG A 188 16.34 2.71 10.47
CA ARG A 188 14.89 2.84 10.71
C ARG A 188 14.09 1.85 9.88
N THR A 189 14.44 1.71 8.59
CA THR A 189 13.80 0.72 7.72
C THR A 189 14.00 -0.70 8.25
N LEU A 190 15.23 -1.09 8.52
CA LEU A 190 15.54 -2.46 8.94
C LEU A 190 14.86 -2.81 10.27
N LEU A 191 14.67 -1.81 11.13
CA LEU A 191 13.90 -1.93 12.37
C LEU A 191 12.41 -2.07 12.08
N LEU A 192 11.86 -1.32 11.13
CA LEU A 192 10.47 -1.46 10.71
C LEU A 192 10.15 -2.85 10.13
N LEU A 193 11.10 -3.49 9.43
CA LEU A 193 10.94 -4.89 9.01
C LEU A 193 10.82 -5.88 10.19
N LYS A 194 11.27 -5.50 11.38
CA LYS A 194 11.14 -6.28 12.62
C LYS A 194 9.83 -5.99 13.37
N HIS A 195 8.98 -5.12 12.83
CA HIS A 195 7.68 -4.83 13.43
C HIS A 195 6.88 -6.11 13.63
N LYS A 196 6.48 -6.39 14.87
CA LYS A 196 5.84 -7.67 15.23
C LYS A 196 4.62 -7.99 14.37
N SER A 197 3.85 -6.96 14.02
CA SER A 197 2.63 -7.14 13.23
C SER A 197 2.89 -7.56 11.79
N PHE A 198 4.05 -7.24 11.19
CA PHE A 198 4.37 -7.75 9.85
C PHE A 198 4.67 -9.24 9.86
N ALA A 199 5.37 -9.73 10.90
CA ALA A 199 5.58 -11.17 11.09
C ALA A 199 4.25 -11.90 11.28
N ARG A 200 3.36 -11.34 12.12
CA ARG A 200 2.02 -11.89 12.34
C ARG A 200 1.16 -11.88 11.08
N LEU A 201 1.16 -10.78 10.32
CA LEU A 201 0.45 -10.65 9.06
C LEU A 201 0.94 -11.69 8.04
N LYS A 202 2.26 -11.82 7.90
CA LYS A 202 2.87 -12.81 7.02
C LYS A 202 2.47 -14.23 7.40
N GLN A 203 2.48 -14.56 8.70
CA GLN A 203 2.07 -15.87 9.19
C GLN A 203 0.58 -16.16 8.91
N ALA A 204 -0.30 -15.18 9.13
CA ALA A 204 -1.73 -15.36 8.91
C ALA A 204 -2.07 -15.54 7.42
N PHE A 205 -1.38 -14.82 6.55
CA PHE A 205 -1.60 -14.87 5.10
C PHE A 205 -0.72 -15.90 4.36
N SER A 206 0.14 -16.65 5.05
CA SER A 206 0.95 -17.73 4.45
C SER A 206 0.23 -19.06 4.30
N LYS A 207 -1.02 -19.17 4.79
CA LYS A 207 -1.80 -20.41 4.75
C LYS A 207 -1.81 -21.05 3.35
N GLY A 208 -1.53 -22.34 3.29
CA GLY A 208 -1.45 -23.12 2.05
C GLY A 208 -0.23 -22.84 1.19
N ALA A 209 0.75 -22.08 1.69
CA ALA A 209 2.02 -21.77 1.03
C ALA A 209 3.19 -21.72 2.04
N GLU A 210 3.07 -22.44 3.15
CA GLU A 210 4.01 -22.42 4.28
C GLU A 210 5.41 -22.90 3.89
N ASP A 211 5.48 -23.90 3.00
CA ASP A 211 6.74 -24.49 2.52
C ASP A 211 7.36 -23.71 1.35
N HIS A 212 6.72 -22.62 0.91
CA HIS A 212 7.21 -21.83 -0.21
C HIS A 212 8.60 -21.24 0.08
N THR A 213 9.60 -21.61 -0.71
CA THR A 213 11.00 -21.22 -0.48
C THR A 213 11.19 -19.70 -0.50
N GLY A 214 10.56 -19.01 -1.45
CA GLY A 214 10.60 -17.55 -1.54
C GLY A 214 9.97 -16.86 -0.33
N LEU A 215 9.02 -17.50 0.35
CA LEU A 215 8.39 -16.93 1.54
C LEU A 215 9.36 -16.89 2.72
N LYS A 216 10.30 -17.84 2.82
CA LYS A 216 11.31 -17.84 3.90
C LYS A 216 12.25 -16.63 3.78
N SER A 217 12.60 -16.24 2.56
CA SER A 217 13.50 -15.10 2.28
C SER A 217 12.78 -13.75 2.20
N MET A 218 11.50 -13.72 1.82
CA MET A 218 10.76 -12.46 1.67
C MET A 218 10.27 -11.95 3.04
N PRO A 219 10.66 -10.76 3.51
CA PRO A 219 10.30 -10.33 4.87
C PRO A 219 8.82 -9.93 4.99
N LEU A 220 8.17 -9.55 3.89
CA LEU A 220 6.81 -9.05 3.88
C LEU A 220 5.89 -9.83 2.94
N LEU A 221 4.70 -10.13 3.42
CA LEU A 221 3.57 -10.65 2.66
C LEU A 221 2.35 -9.79 3.00
N ILE A 222 1.84 -9.07 2.01
CA ILE A 222 0.79 -8.06 2.18
C ILE A 222 -0.50 -8.59 1.52
N PRO A 223 -1.64 -8.55 2.23
CA PRO A 223 -2.90 -9.02 1.67
C PRO A 223 -3.46 -8.04 0.64
N ARG A 224 -3.93 -8.59 -0.48
CA ARG A 224 -4.65 -7.90 -1.55
C ARG A 224 -6.12 -8.31 -1.45
N LEU A 225 -6.88 -7.53 -0.68
CA LEU A 225 -8.26 -7.88 -0.35
C LEU A 225 -9.24 -7.12 -1.25
N ARG A 226 -10.23 -7.85 -1.75
CA ARG A 226 -11.46 -7.29 -2.32
C ARG A 226 -12.57 -7.27 -1.27
N SER A 227 -13.68 -6.60 -1.58
CA SER A 227 -14.83 -6.41 -0.69
C SER A 227 -15.36 -7.74 -0.13
N GLN A 228 -15.49 -8.76 -0.99
CA GLN A 228 -15.99 -10.09 -0.62
C GLN A 228 -15.10 -10.80 0.41
N ASP A 229 -13.81 -10.50 0.44
CA ASP A 229 -12.86 -11.19 1.30
C ASP A 229 -13.12 -10.85 2.77
N PHE A 230 -13.55 -9.62 3.07
CA PHE A 230 -13.90 -9.21 4.45
C PHE A 230 -15.09 -9.97 5.03
N PHE A 231 -15.96 -10.55 4.18
CA PHE A 231 -17.08 -11.38 4.62
C PHE A 231 -16.68 -12.84 4.84
N THR A 232 -15.65 -13.31 4.15
CA THR A 232 -15.33 -14.74 4.02
C THR A 232 -14.04 -15.14 4.72
N LEU A 233 -13.12 -14.20 4.96
CA LEU A 233 -11.88 -14.45 5.69
C LEU A 233 -12.13 -14.96 7.10
N GLU A 234 -11.31 -15.93 7.50
CA GLU A 234 -11.25 -16.45 8.85
C GLU A 234 -10.91 -15.32 9.85
N GLN A 235 -11.43 -15.42 11.07
CA GLN A 235 -11.23 -14.39 12.10
C GLN A 235 -9.75 -14.14 12.40
N ASP A 236 -8.94 -15.19 12.44
CA ASP A 236 -7.50 -15.08 12.68
C ASP A 236 -6.79 -14.18 11.66
N ALA A 237 -7.17 -14.28 10.38
CA ALA A 237 -6.58 -13.49 9.30
C ALA A 237 -7.02 -12.02 9.37
N LEU A 238 -8.28 -11.78 9.69
CA LEU A 238 -8.80 -10.42 9.90
C LEU A 238 -8.20 -9.76 11.15
N ASP A 239 -8.05 -10.52 12.25
CA ASP A 239 -7.41 -10.03 13.46
C ASP A 239 -5.94 -9.68 13.20
N ALA A 240 -5.20 -10.54 12.49
CA ALA A 240 -3.83 -10.27 12.09
C ALA A 240 -3.72 -9.03 11.18
N LEU A 241 -4.67 -8.83 10.26
CA LEU A 241 -4.74 -7.62 9.43
C LEU A 241 -4.90 -6.37 10.30
N PHE A 242 -5.90 -6.34 11.18
CA PHE A 242 -6.22 -5.15 11.95
C PHE A 242 -5.29 -4.90 13.14
N GLU A 243 -4.61 -5.93 13.65
CA GLU A 243 -3.48 -5.79 14.57
C GLU A 243 -2.28 -5.11 13.88
N ALA A 244 -2.04 -5.42 12.60
CA ALA A 244 -1.02 -4.75 11.81
C ALA A 244 -1.42 -3.37 11.35
N SER A 245 -2.70 -3.20 11.01
CA SER A 245 -3.19 -2.05 10.28
C SER A 245 -4.63 -1.77 10.70
N PRO A 246 -4.88 -0.93 11.73
CA PRO A 246 -6.23 -0.61 12.20
C PRO A 246 -7.15 -0.08 11.10
N VAL A 247 -6.55 0.51 10.06
CA VAL A 247 -7.19 0.89 8.81
C VAL A 247 -6.43 0.23 7.66
N TYR A 248 -7.15 -0.33 6.70
CA TYR A 248 -6.64 -0.89 5.45
C TYR A 248 -7.22 -0.08 4.29
N LEU A 249 -6.41 0.25 3.29
CA LEU A 249 -6.85 0.92 2.09
C LEU A 249 -6.29 0.21 0.85
N ALA A 250 -7.13 -0.03 -0.15
CA ALA A 250 -6.67 -0.62 -1.41
C ALA A 250 -7.51 -0.15 -2.60
N GLU A 251 -6.85 -0.05 -3.75
CA GLU A 251 -7.56 -0.08 -5.03
C GLU A 251 -7.98 -1.52 -5.32
N SER A 252 -9.25 -1.71 -5.68
CA SER A 252 -9.81 -3.01 -6.03
C SER A 252 -10.46 -2.93 -7.41
N PRO A 253 -9.70 -3.16 -8.50
CA PRO A 253 -10.24 -3.24 -9.86
C PRO A 253 -11.37 -4.27 -9.98
N GLU A 254 -11.30 -5.37 -9.24
CA GLU A 254 -12.30 -6.44 -9.18
C GLU A 254 -13.64 -5.94 -8.62
N ASP A 255 -13.61 -5.04 -7.64
CA ASP A 255 -14.80 -4.36 -7.09
C ASP A 255 -15.14 -3.07 -7.83
N ARG A 256 -14.41 -2.72 -8.90
CA ARG A 256 -14.53 -1.46 -9.64
C ARG A 256 -14.53 -0.25 -8.68
N GLY A 257 -13.60 -0.24 -7.72
CA GLY A 257 -13.62 0.79 -6.70
C GLY A 257 -12.37 0.84 -5.83
N ILE A 258 -12.45 1.69 -4.82
CA ILE A 258 -11.47 1.81 -3.75
C ILE A 258 -12.13 1.36 -2.46
N LEU A 259 -11.38 0.60 -1.66
CA LEU A 259 -11.83 0.05 -0.39
C LEU A 259 -11.11 0.74 0.76
N ILE A 260 -11.86 1.05 1.80
CA ILE A 260 -11.33 1.34 3.13
C ILE A 260 -11.97 0.36 4.10
N ALA A 261 -11.16 -0.41 4.81
CA ALA A 261 -11.64 -1.24 5.91
C ALA A 261 -11.01 -0.76 7.21
N ALA A 262 -11.78 -0.73 8.30
CA ALA A 262 -11.31 -0.28 9.59
C ALA A 262 -11.83 -1.20 10.70
N ILE A 263 -11.01 -1.43 11.72
CA ILE A 263 -11.39 -2.25 12.89
C ILE A 263 -12.60 -1.67 13.64
N ARG A 264 -12.77 -0.34 13.59
CA ARG A 264 -13.89 0.38 14.17
C ARG A 264 -14.56 1.29 13.12
N PRO A 265 -15.84 1.63 13.30
CA PRO A 265 -16.50 2.60 12.44
C PRO A 265 -15.78 3.95 12.44
N ILE A 266 -15.59 4.51 11.24
CA ILE A 266 -14.93 5.80 11.00
C ILE A 266 -15.84 6.75 10.20
N ASP A 267 -17.16 6.57 10.27
CA ASP A 267 -18.17 7.30 9.50
C ASP A 267 -18.04 8.82 9.69
N GLU A 268 -17.85 9.28 10.92
CA GLU A 268 -17.69 10.71 11.24
C GLU A 268 -16.42 11.28 10.62
N VAL A 269 -15.32 10.52 10.64
CA VAL A 269 -14.04 10.91 10.02
C VAL A 269 -14.20 10.98 8.51
N LEU A 270 -14.79 9.97 7.88
CA LEU A 270 -15.01 9.95 6.43
C LEU A 270 -15.92 11.10 5.99
N ALA A 271 -17.04 11.35 6.68
CA ALA A 271 -17.95 12.44 6.35
C ALA A 271 -17.30 13.82 6.46
N ALA A 272 -16.51 14.04 7.53
CA ALA A 272 -15.75 15.28 7.70
C ALA A 272 -14.75 15.49 6.56
N LEU A 273 -14.01 14.44 6.19
CA LEU A 273 -13.03 14.50 5.10
C LEU A 273 -13.68 14.70 3.75
N VAL A 274 -14.77 14.00 3.44
CA VAL A 274 -15.57 14.20 2.22
C VAL A 274 -16.02 15.65 2.09
N SER A 275 -16.59 16.22 3.16
CA SER A 275 -17.03 17.62 3.18
C SER A 275 -15.86 18.57 2.92
N ALA A 276 -14.72 18.36 3.59
CA ALA A 276 -13.53 19.18 3.42
C ALA A 276 -12.95 19.09 2.00
N THR A 277 -12.86 17.88 1.43
CA THR A 277 -12.40 17.65 0.06
C THR A 277 -13.27 18.39 -0.95
N ASN A 278 -14.60 18.26 -0.83
CA ASN A 278 -15.54 18.93 -1.73
C ASN A 278 -15.42 20.46 -1.65
N ALA A 279 -15.27 21.02 -0.44
CA ALA A 279 -15.05 22.46 -0.25
C ALA A 279 -13.74 22.93 -0.89
N THR A 280 -12.65 22.18 -0.72
CA THR A 280 -11.34 22.51 -1.31
C THR A 280 -11.39 22.50 -2.83
N LEU A 281 -12.01 21.49 -3.45
CA LEU A 281 -12.14 21.41 -4.90
C LEU A 281 -13.06 22.50 -5.46
N ALA A 282 -14.14 22.84 -4.75
CA ALA A 282 -15.02 23.94 -5.14
C ALA A 282 -14.26 25.29 -5.17
N ARG A 283 -13.42 25.55 -4.15
CA ARG A 283 -12.57 26.74 -4.10
C ARG A 283 -11.57 26.77 -5.26
N LYS A 284 -10.83 25.68 -5.49
CA LYS A 284 -9.88 25.56 -6.62
C LYS A 284 -10.55 25.82 -7.97
N LYS A 285 -11.79 25.35 -8.16
CA LYS A 285 -12.57 25.58 -9.38
C LYS A 285 -13.00 27.04 -9.55
N GLN A 286 -13.29 27.75 -8.46
CA GLN A 286 -13.61 29.19 -8.51
C GLN A 286 -12.36 30.01 -8.86
N GLU A 287 -11.22 29.69 -8.25
CA GLU A 287 -9.94 30.36 -8.52
C GLU A 287 -9.51 30.21 -9.99
N ARG A 288 -9.61 28.99 -10.55
CA ARG A 288 -9.32 28.74 -11.98
C ARG A 288 -10.23 29.48 -12.96
N LYS A 289 -11.44 29.89 -12.54
CA LYS A 289 -12.38 30.67 -13.37
C LYS A 289 -12.15 32.17 -13.28
N ALA A 290 -11.43 32.62 -12.26
CA ALA A 290 -11.12 34.03 -12.02
C ALA A 290 -9.79 34.46 -12.68
N GLN A 291 -9.00 33.50 -13.16
CA GLN A 291 -7.79 33.68 -13.96
C GLN A 291 -8.13 33.59 -15.45
#